data_AF-K1SQ94-F1
#
_entry.id   AF-K1SQ94-F1
#
_cell.length_a   1.000
_cell.length_b   1.000
_cell.length_c   1.000
_cell.angle_alpha   90.00
_cell.angle_beta   90.00
_cell.angle_gamma   90.00
#
_symmetry.space_group_name_H-M   'P 1'
#
loop_
_entity.id
_entity.type
_entity.pdbx_description
1 polymer ?
#
loop_
_entity_poly.entity_id
_entity_poly.type
_entity_poly.pdbx_seq_one_letter_code
_entity_poly.pdbx_strand_id
1 'polypeptide(L)' 'MTEQVEHAAHKKVFPEDQKMVVDFYKFALVGMILDWLNTGMKKDPEELIRRVGEIFHGNIEAALTRVAR' A
#
# COMPACT_ATOMS: atom_id res chain seq x y z
N MET A 1 0.92 7.86 -4.74
CA MET A 1 1.81 7.07 -3.84
C MET A 1 3.06 7.88 -3.47
N THR A 2 3.72 8.55 -4.41
CA THR A 2 4.87 9.45 -4.17
C THR A 2 4.55 10.64 -3.26
N GLU A 3 3.38 11.28 -3.43
CA GLU A 3 3.00 12.47 -2.65
C GLU A 3 2.83 12.22 -1.14
N GLN A 4 2.35 11.05 -0.74
CA GLN A 4 2.12 10.73 0.69
C GLN A 4 3.41 10.33 1.42
N VAL A 5 4.43 9.88 0.68
CA VAL A 5 5.74 9.53 1.25
C VAL A 5 6.49 10.79 1.66
N GLU A 6 6.36 11.88 0.91
CA GLU A 6 7.06 13.14 1.20
C GLU A 6 6.51 13.86 2.44
N HIS A 7 5.20 13.79 2.70
CA HIS A 7 4.59 14.47 3.85
C HIS A 7 4.99 13.85 5.21
N ALA A 8 5.43 12.58 5.21
CA ALA A 8 5.90 11.88 6.40
C ALA A 8 7.32 12.29 6.86
N ALA A 9 8.03 13.15 6.10
CA ALA A 9 9.42 13.53 6.35
C ALA A 9 9.67 14.32 7.66
N HIS A 10 8.62 14.72 8.39
CA HIS A 10 8.74 15.41 9.68
C HIS A 10 8.82 14.48 10.90
N LYS A 11 8.72 13.17 10.72
CA LYS A 11 9.02 12.16 11.75
C LYS A 11 10.33 11.46 11.37
N LYS A 12 11.16 11.09 12.36
CA LYS A 12 12.32 10.21 12.15
C LYS A 12 11.83 8.83 11.69
N VAL A 13 11.46 8.71 10.43
CA VAL A 13 11.19 7.42 9.81
C VAL A 13 12.52 6.96 9.22
N PHE A 14 13.02 5.81 9.67
CA PHE A 14 14.23 5.25 9.09
C PHE A 14 13.92 4.78 7.66
N PRO A 15 14.85 4.96 6.69
CA PRO A 15 14.65 4.53 5.30
C PRO A 15 14.24 3.05 5.16
N GLU A 16 14.70 2.19 6.07
CA GLU A 16 14.39 0.77 6.13
C GLU A 16 12.91 0.51 6.48
N ASP A 17 12.35 1.26 7.42
CA ASP A 17 10.95 1.15 7.82
C ASP A 17 10.03 1.66 6.71
N GLN A 18 10.41 2.75 6.05
CA GLN A 18 9.71 3.24 4.85
C GLN A 18 9.69 2.17 3.76
N LYS A 19 10.85 1.54 3.50
CA LYS A 19 10.97 0.48 2.51
C LYS A 19 10.12 -0.74 2.88
N MET A 20 10.09 -1.14 4.15
CA MET A 20 9.27 -2.26 4.60
C MET A 20 7.77 -2.00 4.36
N VAL A 21 7.30 -0.81 4.71
CA VAL A 21 5.90 -0.42 4.50
C VAL A 21 5.57 -0.39 3.01
N VAL A 22 6.43 0.22 2.17
CA VAL A 22 6.25 0.26 0.72
C VAL A 22 6.22 -1.15 0.10
N ASP A 23 7.14 -2.03 0.50
CA ASP A 23 7.21 -3.40 0.01
C ASP A 23 5.97 -4.21 0.41
N PHE A 24 5.45 -4.04 1.63
CA PHE A 24 4.22 -4.68 2.07
C PHE A 24 3.03 -4.34 1.14
N TYR A 25 2.82 -3.05 0.87
CA TYR A 25 1.73 -2.61 -0.01
C TYR A 25 1.93 -3.05 -1.47
N LYS A 26 3.17 -3.06 -1.96
CA LYS A 26 3.52 -3.59 -3.29
C LYS A 26 3.16 -5.07 -3.40
N PHE A 27 3.55 -5.88 -2.42
CA PHE A 27 3.27 -7.32 -2.45
C PHE A 27 1.78 -7.62 -2.31
N ALA A 28 1.07 -6.89 -1.46
CA ALA A 28 -0.38 -7.02 -1.34
C ALA A 28 -1.09 -6.72 -2.67
N LEU A 29 -0.72 -5.64 -3.36
CA LEU A 29 -1.28 -5.29 -4.68
C LEU A 29 -0.98 -6.38 -5.73
N VAL A 30 0.27 -6.84 -5.81
CA VAL A 30 0.67 -7.91 -6.75
C VAL A 30 -0.11 -9.19 -6.46
N GLY A 31 -0.24 -9.59 -5.19
CA GLY A 31 -1.00 -10.78 -4.80
C GLY A 31 -2.47 -10.71 -5.22
N MET A 32 -3.10 -9.54 -5.10
CA MET A 32 -4.49 -9.35 -5.50
C MET A 32 -4.69 -9.39 -7.02
N ILE A 33 -3.74 -8.85 -7.80
CA ILE A 33 -3.76 -8.96 -9.25
C ILE A 33 -3.60 -10.43 -9.67
N LEU A 34 -2.68 -11.16 -9.03
CA LEU A 34 -2.47 -12.59 -9.31
C LEU A 34 -3.72 -13.43 -8.98
N ASP A 35 -4.39 -13.17 -7.85
CA ASP A 35 -5.66 -13.83 -7.50
C ASP A 35 -6.77 -13.53 -8.52
N TRP A 36 -6.86 -12.28 -8.99
CA TRP A 36 -7.82 -11.90 -10.03
C TRP A 36 -7.56 -12.62 -11.36
N LEU A 37 -6.30 -12.73 -11.77
CA LEU A 37 -5.90 -13.51 -12.95
C LEU A 37 -6.26 -14.99 -12.77
N ASN A 38 -5.94 -15.58 -11.61
CA ASN A 38 -6.20 -17.00 -11.32
C ASN A 38 -7.69 -17.34 -11.22
N THR A 39 -8.54 -16.39 -10.84
CA THR A 39 -10.01 -16.56 -10.78
C THR A 39 -10.70 -16.33 -12.12
N GLY A 40 -9.93 -16.18 -13.20
CA GLY A 40 -10.43 -16.01 -14.57
C GLY A 40 -10.96 -14.60 -14.84
N MET A 41 -10.44 -13.59 -14.13
CA MET A 41 -10.73 -12.17 -14.36
C MET A 41 -12.23 -11.82 -14.28
N LYS A 42 -13.00 -12.57 -13.48
CA LYS A 42 -14.47 -12.46 -13.43
C LYS A 42 -14.97 -11.19 -12.73
N LYS A 43 -14.15 -10.60 -11.87
CA LYS A 43 -14.45 -9.34 -11.18
C LYS A 43 -13.97 -8.18 -12.03
N ASP A 44 -14.60 -7.02 -11.87
CA ASP A 44 -14.10 -5.80 -12.50
C ASP A 44 -12.74 -5.40 -11.86
N PRO A 45 -11.66 -5.30 -12.67
CA PRO A 45 -10.36 -4.87 -12.16
C PRO A 45 -10.39 -3.44 -11.58
N GLU A 46 -11.25 -2.55 -12.08
CA GLU A 46 -11.39 -1.20 -11.51
C GLU A 46 -11.99 -1.24 -10.10
N GLU A 47 -12.99 -2.10 -9.89
CA GLU A 47 -13.57 -2.31 -8.56
C GLU A 47 -12.54 -2.90 -7.58
N LEU A 48 -11.72 -3.84 -8.06
CA LEU A 48 -10.64 -4.42 -7.27
C LEU A 48 -9.62 -3.34 -6.87
N ILE A 49 -9.13 -2.55 -7.84
CA ILE A 49 -8.17 -1.46 -7.59
C ILE A 49 -8.76 -0.42 -6.64
N ARG A 50 -10.04 -0.06 -6.78
CA ARG A 50 -10.72 0.88 -5.88
C ARG A 50 -10.80 0.35 -4.45
N ARG A 51 -11.21 -0.91 -4.25
CA ARG A 51 -11.27 -1.53 -2.91
C ARG A 51 -9.88 -1.60 -2.27
N VAL A 52 -8.85 -1.90 -3.05
CA VAL A 52 -7.46 -1.88 -2.61
C VAL A 52 -7.03 -0.47 -2.19
N GLY A 53 -7.34 0.51 -3.03
CA GLY A 53 -7.11 1.93 -2.75
C GLY A 53 -7.77 2.36 -1.44
N GLU A 54 -9.03 1.97 -1.21
CA GLU A 54 -9.77 2.28 0.03
C GLU A 54 -9.15 1.63 1.27
N ILE A 55 -8.69 0.38 1.17
CA ILE A 55 -8.00 -0.32 2.26
C ILE A 55 -6.66 0.37 2.58
N PHE A 56 -5.99 0.95 1.59
CA PHE A 56 -4.69 1.58 1.78
C PHE A 56 -4.78 3.07 2.15
N HIS A 57 -5.86 3.73 1.76
CA HIS A 57 -6.09 5.15 2.03
C HIS A 57 -6.12 5.41 3.55
N GLY A 58 -5.29 6.36 4.02
CA GLY A 58 -5.12 6.69 5.44
C GLY A 58 -4.29 5.69 6.27
N ASN A 59 -4.15 4.44 5.80
CA ASN A 59 -3.40 3.42 6.53
C ASN A 59 -1.89 3.50 6.31
N ILE A 60 -1.42 4.00 5.16
CA ILE A 60 0.02 4.15 4.89
C ILE A 60 0.67 5.14 5.85
N GLU A 61 0.10 6.34 6.02
CA GLU A 61 0.63 7.36 6.93
C GLU A 61 0.59 6.90 8.40
N ALA A 62 -0.51 6.23 8.79
CA ALA A 62 -0.65 5.66 10.13
C ALA A 62 0.37 4.53 10.38
N ALA A 63 0.61 3.67 9.39
CA ALA A 63 1.61 2.61 9.47
C ALA A 63 3.02 3.20 9.60
N LEU A 64 3.39 4.16 8.73
CA LEU A 64 4.66 4.88 8.79
C LEU A 64 4.87 5.57 10.14
N THR A 65 3.84 6.21 10.68
CA THR A 65 3.88 6.82 12.01
C THR A 65 4.11 5.79 13.13
N ARG A 66 3.57 4.58 13.00
CA ARG A 66 3.72 3.52 14.01
C ARG A 66 5.11 2.90 14.00
N VAL A 67 5.71 2.69 12.81
CA VAL A 67 7.05 2.10 12.69
C VAL A 67 8.17 3.11 12.98
N ALA A 68 7.91 4.41 12.83
CA ALA A 68 8.85 5.48 13.17
C ALA A 68 8.99 5.77 14.69
N ARG A 69 8.42 4.93 15.56
CA ARG A 69 8.43 5.07 17.02
C ARG A 69 9.35 4.02 17.64
#